data_AF-A0A1E7MWM2-F1
#
_entry.id   AF-A0A1E7MWM2-F1
#
_cell.length_a   1.000
_cell.length_b   1.000
_cell.length_c   1.000
_cell.angle_alpha   90.00
_cell.angle_beta   90.00
_cell.angle_gamma   90.00
#
_symmetry.space_group_name_H-M   'P 1'
#
loop_
_entity.id
_entity.type
_entity.pdbx_description
1 polymer ?
#
loop_
_entity_poly.entity_id
_entity_poly.type
_entity_poly.pdbx_seq_one_letter_code
_entity_poly.pdbx_strand_id
1 'polypeptide(L)'
;MRCDTTASMDYVEEQFSAIVAQLFSTVQVVEPVPCEAPPERYETAESISRAMSDIRAEKDMGLYEYEGGHGEYLQRINSLAERRKSVAQALQPKPRALRPTGSTFASQWDDSDVASRRRLLLKSKVKAYVAKNTLSFLFPDDLEKELTAA
;
A
#
# COMPACT_ATOMS: atom_id res chain seq x y z
N MET A 1 27.15 21.38 17.63
CA MET A 1 28.25 20.63 16.99
C MET A 1 27.97 20.62 15.50
N ARG A 2 28.68 21.45 14.71
CA ARG A 2 28.50 21.51 13.25
C ARG A 2 29.32 20.39 12.64
N CYS A 3 28.67 19.50 11.89
CA CYS A 3 29.32 18.43 11.16
C CYS A 3 29.93 19.01 9.88
N ASP A 4 31.16 19.52 9.97
CA ASP A 4 31.98 19.84 8.78
C ASP A 4 32.58 18.54 8.25
N THR A 5 31.78 17.80 7.47
CA THR A 5 32.25 16.67 6.68
C THR A 5 32.28 17.10 5.22
N THR A 6 33.37 17.74 4.79
CA THR A 6 33.64 17.97 3.35
C THR A 6 34.24 16.70 2.75
N ALA A 7 33.41 15.65 2.63
CA ALA A 7 33.69 14.61 1.65
C ALA A 7 33.31 15.18 0.28
N SER A 8 34.16 14.96 -0.74
CA SER A 8 33.76 15.31 -2.11
C SER A 8 32.50 14.53 -2.45
N MET A 9 31.45 15.23 -2.87
CA MET A 9 30.16 14.62 -3.21
C MET A 9 30.36 13.56 -4.31
N ASP A 10 31.28 13.82 -5.24
CA ASP A 10 31.62 12.92 -6.34
C ASP A 10 32.20 11.60 -5.84
N TYR A 11 33.06 11.64 -4.82
CA TYR A 11 33.63 10.42 -4.21
C TYR A 11 32.56 9.61 -3.48
N VAL A 12 31.67 10.29 -2.75
CA VAL A 12 30.54 9.63 -2.07
C VAL A 12 29.61 8.97 -3.09
N GLU A 13 29.33 9.65 -4.20
CA GLU A 13 28.48 9.13 -5.27
C GLU A 13 29.10 7.93 -5.98
N GLU A 14 30.41 7.96 -6.23
CA GLU A 14 31.16 6.85 -6.85
C GLU A 14 31.14 5.59 -5.95
N GLN A 15 31.47 5.74 -4.67
CA GLN A 15 31.46 4.63 -3.71
C GLN A 15 30.04 4.09 -3.50
N PHE A 16 29.05 4.99 -3.44
CA PHE A 16 27.65 4.61 -3.32
C PHE A 16 27.16 3.84 -4.54
N SER A 17 27.52 4.31 -5.74
CA SER A 17 27.16 3.65 -7.00
C SER A 17 27.77 2.24 -7.09
N ALA A 18 29.03 2.07 -6.69
CA ALA A 18 29.69 0.77 -6.66
C ALA A 18 28.98 -0.22 -5.71
N ILE A 19 28.60 0.24 -4.51
CA ILE A 19 27.90 -0.60 -3.52
C ILE A 19 26.47 -0.91 -3.97
N VAL A 20 25.76 0.04 -4.56
CA VAL A 20 24.42 -0.21 -5.11
C VAL A 20 24.47 -1.20 -6.26
N ALA A 21 25.43 -1.06 -7.18
CA ALA A 21 25.63 -2.02 -8.26
C ALA A 21 25.94 -3.41 -7.71
N GLN A 22 26.77 -3.52 -6.67
CA GLN A 22 27.09 -4.81 -6.06
C GLN A 22 25.88 -5.45 -5.36
N LEU A 23 25.17 -4.69 -4.51
CA LEU A 23 24.09 -5.22 -3.69
C LEU A 23 22.79 -5.45 -4.46
N PHE A 24 22.46 -4.58 -5.43
CA PHE A 24 21.16 -4.57 -6.09
C PHE A 24 21.20 -5.08 -7.54
N SER A 25 22.32 -5.63 -8.01
CA SER A 25 22.44 -6.09 -9.40
C SER A 25 21.37 -7.08 -9.84
N THR A 26 20.96 -7.96 -8.92
CA THR A 26 20.01 -9.06 -9.19
C THR A 26 18.58 -8.74 -8.74
N VAL A 27 18.37 -7.67 -7.97
CA VAL A 27 17.06 -7.32 -7.43
C VAL A 27 16.16 -6.79 -8.55
N GLN A 28 15.00 -7.41 -8.73
CA GLN A 28 14.03 -6.96 -9.72
C GLN A 28 13.29 -5.73 -9.22
N VAL A 29 13.15 -4.73 -10.09
CA VAL A 29 12.28 -3.60 -9.80
C VAL A 29 10.84 -4.07 -9.94
N VAL A 30 10.02 -3.83 -8.91
CA VAL A 30 8.59 -4.16 -8.91
C VAL A 30 7.76 -2.89 -8.89
N GLU A 31 6.63 -2.90 -9.57
CA GLU A 31 5.70 -1.78 -9.63
C GLU A 31 4.29 -2.17 -9.16
N PRO A 32 3.58 -1.25 -8.49
CA PRO A 32 2.25 -1.51 -7.99
C PRO A 32 1.22 -1.43 -9.12
N VAL A 33 0.65 -2.58 -9.50
CA VAL A 33 -0.45 -2.68 -10.47
C VAL A 33 -1.81 -2.75 -9.77
N PRO A 34 -2.87 -2.14 -10.33
CA PRO A 34 -4.22 -2.30 -9.80
C PRO A 34 -4.62 -3.78 -9.78
N CYS A 35 -5.13 -4.26 -8.65
CA CYS A 35 -5.79 -5.56 -8.62
C CYS A 35 -7.09 -5.44 -9.43
N GLU A 36 -7.26 -6.24 -10.48
CA GLU A 36 -8.53 -6.32 -11.21
C GLU A 36 -9.61 -6.76 -10.23
N ALA A 37 -10.59 -5.88 -9.98
CA ALA A 37 -11.76 -6.25 -9.20
C ALA A 37 -12.68 -7.09 -10.09
N PRO A 38 -13.19 -8.25 -9.62
CA PRO A 38 -14.21 -8.98 -10.36
C PRO A 38 -15.45 -8.08 -10.58
N PRO A 39 -16.20 -8.28 -11.67
CA PRO A 39 -17.39 -7.50 -11.97
C PRO A 39 -18.54 -7.94 -11.05
N GLU A 40 -18.53 -7.50 -9.80
CA GLU A 40 -19.66 -7.73 -8.90
C GLU A 40 -20.75 -6.68 -9.17
N ARG A 41 -22.01 -7.16 -9.30
CA ARG A 41 -23.19 -6.29 -9.23
C ARG A 41 -23.25 -5.73 -7.82
N TYR A 42 -22.64 -4.58 -7.58
CA TYR A 42 -22.61 -3.98 -6.26
C TYR A 42 -24.03 -3.54 -5.85
N GLU A 43 -24.59 -4.24 -4.87
CA GLU A 43 -25.49 -3.58 -3.93
C GLU A 43 -24.74 -2.39 -3.32
N THR A 44 -25.33 -1.20 -3.38
CA THR A 44 -24.63 0.03 -2.96
C THR A 44 -24.94 0.36 -1.49
N ALA A 45 -24.03 1.08 -0.84
CA ALA A 45 -24.30 1.60 0.50
C ALA A 45 -25.57 2.48 0.52
N GLU A 46 -25.89 3.14 -0.59
CA GLU A 46 -27.11 3.92 -0.76
C GLU A 46 -28.37 3.05 -0.79
N SER A 47 -28.38 1.94 -1.54
CA SER A 47 -29.54 1.05 -1.60
C SER A 47 -29.84 0.43 -0.24
N ILE A 48 -28.80 0.03 0.51
CA ILE A 48 -28.94 -0.46 1.89
C ILE A 48 -29.46 0.64 2.81
N SER A 49 -28.97 1.87 2.67
CA SER A 49 -29.40 3.00 3.50
C SER A 49 -30.88 3.34 3.27
N ARG A 50 -31.37 3.27 2.02
CA ARG A 50 -32.81 3.42 1.71
C ARG A 50 -33.63 2.33 2.38
N ALA A 51 -33.23 1.06 2.22
CA ALA A 51 -33.93 -0.06 2.86
C ALA A 51 -33.98 0.05 4.39
N MET A 52 -32.90 0.54 5.03
CA MET A 52 -32.92 0.81 6.48
C MET A 52 -33.88 1.94 6.87
N SER A 53 -34.01 2.96 6.02
CA SER A 53 -34.96 4.05 6.22
C SER A 53 -36.39 3.56 6.10
N ASP A 54 -36.69 2.73 5.11
CA ASP A 54 -38.02 2.18 4.86
C ASP A 54 -38.48 1.33 6.06
N ILE A 55 -37.61 0.46 6.57
CA ILE A 55 -37.92 -0.37 7.75
C ILE A 55 -38.17 0.46 9.01
N ARG A 56 -37.47 1.60 9.17
CA ARG A 56 -37.74 2.52 10.28
C ARG A 56 -39.11 3.18 10.12
N ALA A 57 -39.44 3.61 8.91
CA ALA A 57 -40.76 4.16 8.61
C ALA A 57 -41.87 3.14 8.86
N GLU A 58 -41.69 1.87 8.46
CA GLU A 58 -42.61 0.77 8.77
C GLU A 58 -42.82 0.63 10.30
N LYS A 59 -41.75 0.73 11.09
CA LYS A 59 -41.84 0.69 12.55
C LYS A 59 -42.60 1.89 13.13
N ASP A 60 -42.30 3.09 12.64
CA ASP A 60 -42.96 4.31 13.12
C ASP A 60 -44.46 4.34 12.75
N MET A 61 -44.85 3.62 11.70
CA MET A 61 -46.26 3.40 11.32
C MET A 61 -46.96 2.31 12.15
N GLY A 62 -46.28 1.70 13.12
CA GLY A 62 -46.85 0.68 13.99
C GLY A 62 -46.93 -0.71 13.35
N LEU A 63 -46.29 -0.97 12.19
CA LEU A 63 -46.36 -2.28 11.52
C LEU A 63 -45.75 -3.42 12.36
N TYR A 64 -44.99 -3.10 13.41
CA TYR A 64 -44.37 -4.07 14.32
C TYR A 64 -45.01 -4.09 15.72
N GLU A 65 -46.19 -3.49 15.91
CA GLU A 65 -46.95 -3.49 17.17
C GLU A 65 -47.75 -4.79 17.37
N TYR A 66 -47.04 -5.92 17.29
CA TYR A 66 -47.57 -7.25 17.58
C TYR A 66 -46.59 -8.05 18.44
N GLU A 67 -47.05 -9.14 19.03
CA GLU A 67 -46.21 -10.02 19.83
C GLU A 67 -45.06 -10.58 18.97
N GLY A 68 -43.82 -10.29 19.36
CA GLY A 68 -42.62 -10.66 18.59
C GLY A 68 -42.19 -9.67 17.50
N GLY A 69 -43.03 -8.69 17.14
CA GLY A 69 -42.72 -7.72 16.07
C GLY A 69 -41.47 -6.88 16.34
N HIS A 70 -41.21 -6.53 17.60
CA HIS A 70 -39.95 -5.86 17.97
C HIS A 70 -38.71 -6.69 17.62
N GLY A 71 -38.78 -8.01 17.81
CA GLY A 71 -37.69 -8.94 17.48
C GLY A 71 -37.44 -9.00 15.98
N GLU A 72 -38.49 -9.08 15.18
CA GLU A 72 -38.40 -9.09 13.71
C GLU A 72 -37.80 -7.78 13.18
N TYR A 73 -38.22 -6.63 13.70
CA TYR A 73 -37.63 -5.33 13.37
C TYR A 73 -36.12 -5.31 13.62
N LEU A 74 -35.69 -5.75 14.81
CA LEU A 74 -34.27 -5.78 15.16
C LEU A 74 -33.48 -6.72 14.25
N GLN A 75 -34.03 -7.89 13.93
CA GLN A 75 -33.39 -8.85 13.03
C GLN A 75 -33.18 -8.26 11.62
N ARG A 76 -34.20 -7.60 11.05
CA ARG A 76 -34.09 -6.98 9.73
C ARG A 76 -33.08 -5.84 9.71
N ILE A 77 -33.10 -4.96 10.72
CA ILE A 77 -32.14 -3.85 10.83
C ILE A 77 -30.71 -4.35 11.01
N ASN A 78 -30.49 -5.38 11.84
CA ASN A 78 -29.15 -5.95 12.05
C ASN A 78 -28.61 -6.60 10.76
N SER A 79 -29.44 -7.32 10.02
CA SER A 79 -29.05 -7.89 8.73
C SER A 79 -28.58 -6.81 7.73
N LEU A 80 -29.31 -5.70 7.63
CA LEU A 80 -28.90 -4.57 6.78
C LEU A 80 -27.64 -3.87 7.29
N ALA A 81 -27.46 -3.78 8.61
CA ALA A 81 -26.26 -3.19 9.20
C ALA A 81 -25.01 -4.03 8.88
N GLU A 82 -25.09 -5.35 9.00
CA GLU A 82 -23.98 -6.25 8.62
C GLU A 82 -23.69 -6.18 7.12
N ARG A 83 -24.71 -6.18 6.27
CA ARG A 83 -24.53 -5.99 4.81
C ARG A 83 -23.84 -4.66 4.49
N ARG A 84 -24.21 -3.58 5.17
CA ARG A 84 -23.57 -2.26 5.00
C ARG A 84 -22.08 -2.31 5.37
N LYS A 85 -21.71 -3.02 6.44
CA LYS A 85 -20.30 -3.21 6.82
C LYS A 85 -19.55 -3.98 5.73
N SER A 86 -20.12 -5.05 5.20
CA SER A 86 -19.51 -5.85 4.13
C SER A 86 -19.26 -5.03 2.86
N VAL A 87 -20.24 -4.20 2.45
CA VAL A 87 -20.06 -3.30 1.29
C VAL A 87 -18.98 -2.25 1.57
N ALA A 88 -18.96 -1.67 2.77
CA ALA A 88 -17.91 -0.70 3.13
C ALA A 88 -16.51 -1.32 3.15
N GLN A 89 -16.39 -2.58 3.57
CA GLN A 89 -15.13 -3.33 3.56
C GLN A 89 -14.70 -3.67 2.12
N ALA A 90 -15.63 -4.06 1.25
CA ALA A 90 -15.36 -4.35 -0.16
C ALA A 90 -14.90 -3.10 -0.93
N LEU A 91 -15.40 -1.92 -0.55
CA LEU A 91 -15.00 -0.63 -1.12
C LEU A 91 -13.66 -0.09 -0.60
N GLN A 92 -13.04 -0.74 0.40
CA GLN A 92 -11.71 -0.32 0.81
C GLN A 92 -10.72 -0.52 -0.34
N PRO A 93 -9.81 0.44 -0.58
CA PRO A 93 -8.83 0.32 -1.66
C PRO A 93 -8.01 -0.94 -1.44
N LYS A 94 -8.18 -1.93 -2.33
CA LYS A 94 -7.39 -3.16 -2.29
C LYS A 94 -5.91 -2.81 -2.43
N PRO A 95 -5.01 -3.46 -1.67
CA PRO A 95 -3.59 -3.28 -1.88
C PRO A 95 -3.26 -3.59 -3.35
N ARG A 96 -2.48 -2.71 -3.98
CA ARG A 96 -1.99 -2.93 -5.34
C ARG A 96 -1.04 -4.13 -5.34
N ALA A 97 -1.20 -5.05 -6.29
CA ALA A 97 -0.27 -6.16 -6.42
C ALA A 97 1.08 -5.61 -6.92
N LEU A 98 2.19 -6.12 -6.38
CA LEU A 98 3.52 -5.79 -6.90
C LEU A 98 3.82 -6.73 -8.07
N ARG A 99 4.11 -6.18 -9.25
CA ARG A 99 4.51 -6.95 -10.44
C ARG A 99 5.94 -6.60 -10.82
N PRO A 100 6.80 -7.58 -11.12
CA PRO A 100 8.12 -7.30 -11.69
C PRO A 100 8.04 -6.53 -13.00
N THR A 101 8.88 -5.52 -13.15
CA THR A 101 8.98 -4.73 -14.39
C THR A 101 9.77 -5.45 -15.49
N GLY A 102 10.46 -6.54 -15.15
CA GLY A 102 11.39 -7.23 -16.05
C GLY A 102 12.77 -6.59 -16.12
N SER A 103 13.01 -5.48 -15.41
CA SER A 103 14.33 -4.86 -15.28
C SER A 103 14.88 -5.04 -13.87
N THR A 104 16.19 -5.23 -13.77
CA THR A 104 16.89 -5.23 -12.49
C THR A 104 17.27 -3.81 -12.07
N PHE A 105 17.56 -3.64 -10.79
CA PHE A 105 18.01 -2.36 -10.25
C PHE A 105 19.28 -1.86 -10.95
N ALA A 106 20.25 -2.75 -11.23
CA ALA A 106 21.46 -2.38 -11.98
C ALA A 106 21.16 -1.87 -13.39
N SER A 107 20.27 -2.54 -14.13
CA SER A 107 19.88 -2.09 -15.46
C SER A 107 19.25 -0.70 -15.43
N GLN A 108 18.39 -0.41 -14.45
CA GLN A 108 17.83 0.93 -14.32
C GLN A 108 18.84 1.95 -13.78
N TRP A 109 19.85 1.52 -13.02
CA TRP A 109 20.86 2.39 -12.42
C TRP A 109 21.90 2.88 -13.43
N ASP A 110 22.38 1.97 -14.28
CA ASP A 110 23.43 2.27 -15.27
C ASP A 110 22.92 3.22 -16.35
N ASP A 111 21.67 3.07 -16.77
CA ASP A 111 21.02 3.91 -17.79
C ASP A 111 20.48 5.24 -17.23
N SER A 112 20.57 5.47 -15.92
CA SER A 112 19.97 6.63 -15.24
C SER A 112 20.96 7.74 -14.91
N ASP A 113 20.49 8.99 -14.99
CA ASP A 113 21.18 10.15 -14.42
C ASP A 113 21.07 10.20 -12.88
N VAL A 114 21.85 11.09 -12.25
CA VAL A 114 21.91 11.26 -10.78
C VAL A 114 20.53 11.51 -10.17
N ALA A 115 19.69 12.29 -10.84
CA ALA A 115 18.34 12.60 -10.37
C ALA A 115 17.41 11.37 -10.41
N SER A 116 17.55 10.52 -11.42
CA SER A 116 16.77 9.30 -11.62
C SER A 116 17.22 8.21 -10.66
N ARG A 117 18.54 8.04 -10.45
CA ARG A 117 19.11 7.20 -9.39
C ARG A 117 18.58 7.56 -8.01
N ARG A 118 18.55 8.86 -7.69
CA ARG A 118 17.96 9.35 -6.43
C ARG A 118 16.47 9.01 -6.30
N ARG A 119 15.69 9.17 -7.38
CA ARG A 119 14.27 8.80 -7.39
C ARG A 119 14.06 7.30 -7.20
N LEU A 120 14.91 6.47 -7.82
CA LEU A 120 14.85 5.03 -7.71
C LEU A 120 15.05 4.58 -6.25
N LEU A 121 16.06 5.13 -5.55
CA LEU A 121 16.30 4.88 -4.12
C LEU A 121 15.14 5.33 -3.23
N LEU A 122 14.57 6.50 -3.52
CA LEU A 122 13.43 7.02 -2.76
C LEU A 122 12.18 6.15 -2.95
N LYS A 123 11.93 5.67 -4.18
CA LYS A 123 10.84 4.73 -4.48
C LYS A 123 11.02 3.40 -3.77
N SER A 124 12.25 2.88 -3.70
CA SER A 124 12.58 1.65 -2.98
C SER A 124 12.74 1.84 -1.47
N LYS A 125 12.53 3.06 -0.95
CA LYS A 125 12.67 3.44 0.47
C LYS A 125 14.05 3.14 1.06
N VAL A 126 15.07 3.00 0.22
CA VAL A 126 16.45 2.80 0.65
C VAL A 126 17.01 4.13 1.16
N LYS A 127 17.64 4.12 2.34
CA LYS A 127 18.30 5.29 2.92
C LYS A 127 19.77 5.04 3.11
N ALA A 128 20.58 6.04 2.74
CA ALA A 128 22.02 6.04 2.90
C ALA A 128 22.42 7.04 3.98
N TYR A 129 23.33 6.64 4.88
CA TYR A 129 23.91 7.49 5.90
C TYR A 129 25.41 7.54 5.72
N VAL A 130 25.94 8.75 5.60
CA VAL A 130 27.38 9.00 5.51
C VAL A 130 27.87 9.56 6.84
N ALA A 131 28.78 8.84 7.48
CA ALA A 131 29.56 9.29 8.62
C ALA A 131 31.04 9.38 8.23
N LYS A 132 31.86 10.02 9.07
CA LYS A 132 33.24 10.46 8.75
C LYS A 132 34.12 9.38 8.08
N ASN A 133 33.89 8.09 8.38
CA ASN A 133 34.55 6.94 7.76
C ASN A 133 33.59 5.75 7.50
N THR A 134 32.28 5.99 7.41
CA THR A 134 31.31 4.88 7.33
C THR A 134 30.18 5.25 6.40
N LEU A 135 29.88 4.36 5.48
CA LEU A 135 28.67 4.39 4.68
C LEU A 135 27.75 3.27 5.17
N SER A 136 26.56 3.64 5.65
CA SER A 136 25.57 2.69 6.16
C SER A 136 24.28 2.79 5.37
N PHE A 137 23.66 1.65 5.11
CA PHE A 137 22.40 1.56 4.39
C PHE A 137 21.32 1.05 5.33
N LEU A 138 20.14 1.66 5.24
CA LEU A 138 18.92 1.12 5.83
C LEU A 138 18.00 0.68 4.70
N PHE A 139 17.59 -0.59 4.78
CA PHE A 139 16.69 -1.23 3.85
C PHE A 139 15.34 -1.47 4.52
N PRO A 140 14.24 -1.51 3.75
CA PRO A 140 12.98 -2.09 4.22
C PRO A 140 13.15 -3.60 4.46
N ASP A 141 12.45 -4.13 5.47
CA ASP A 141 12.53 -5.55 5.89
C ASP A 141 12.35 -6.56 4.74
N ASP A 142 11.51 -6.24 3.76
CA ASP A 142 11.26 -7.12 2.61
C ASP A 142 12.45 -7.17 1.64
N LEU A 143 13.13 -6.03 1.47
CA LEU A 143 14.32 -5.92 0.61
C LEU A 143 15.56 -6.54 1.29
N GLU A 144 15.67 -6.40 2.61
CA GLU A 144 16.74 -7.03 3.39
C GLU A 144 16.69 -8.57 3.28
N LYS A 145 15.49 -9.16 3.31
CA LYS A 145 15.31 -10.61 3.10
C LYS A 145 15.79 -11.05 1.72
N GLU A 146 15.44 -10.33 0.65
CA GLU A 146 15.89 -10.65 -0.71
C GLU A 146 17.41 -10.51 -0.86
N LEU A 147 18.02 -9.50 -0.23
CA LEU A 147 19.47 -9.30 -0.26
C LEU A 147 20.23 -10.37 0.54
N THR A 148 19.68 -10.87 1.65
CA THR A 148 20.31 -11.95 2.44
C THR A 148 20.10 -13.35 1.85
N ALA A 149 19.15 -13.50 0.92
CA ALA A 149 18.83 -14.78 0.27
C ALA A 149 19.59 -15.00 -1.05
N ALA A 150 20.24 -13.95 -1.58
CA ALA A 150 21.09 -13.97 -2.79
C ALA A 150 22.55 -14.27 -2.45
#